data_AF-A0A928KKB2-F1
#
_entry.id   AF-A0A928KKB2-F1
#
_cell.length_a   1.000
_cell.length_b   1.000
_cell.length_c   1.000
_cell.angle_alpha   90.00
_cell.angle_beta   90.00
_cell.angle_gamma   90.00
#
_symmetry.space_group_name_H-M   'P 1'
#
loop_
_entity.id
_entity.type
_entity.pdbx_description
1 polymer ?
#
loop_
_entity_poly.entity_id
_entity_poly.type
_entity_poly.pdbx_seq_one_letter_code
_entity_poly.pdbx_strand_id
1 'polypeptide(L)'
;MNDRDLMQDMLLLEKGACDLYMHGTIESAGSGIHQTFRSALNSSLAMQDDIYQKMQQKGWYPTEQVEQTKIDTVKTKFENAQMQ
;
A
#
# COMPACT_ATOMS: atom_id res chain seq x y z
N MET A 1 -25.47 2.04 3.90
CA MET A 1 -24.25 1.33 3.48
C MET A 1 -24.50 0.78 2.08
N ASN A 2 -23.86 1.36 1.08
CA ASN A 2 -23.91 0.89 -0.32
C ASN A 2 -22.63 0.09 -0.66
N ASP A 3 -22.55 -0.48 -1.87
CA ASP A 3 -21.39 -1.27 -2.29
C ASP A 3 -20.07 -0.49 -2.25
N ARG A 4 -20.10 0.82 -2.51
CA ARG A 4 -18.91 1.68 -2.42
C ARG A 4 -18.46 1.84 -0.96
N ASP A 5 -19.41 2.07 -0.04
CA ASP A 5 -19.11 2.16 1.40
C ASP A 5 -18.51 0.84 1.89
N LEU A 6 -19.10 -0.29 1.49
CA LEU A 6 -18.61 -1.61 1.85
C LEU A 6 -17.19 -1.88 1.32
N MET A 7 -16.92 -1.55 0.05
CA MET A 7 -15.58 -1.70 -0.51
C MET A 7 -14.56 -0.77 0.14
N GLN A 8 -14.98 0.44 0.54
CA GLN A 8 -14.14 1.36 1.30
C GLN A 8 -13.80 0.80 2.69
N ASP A 9 -14.76 0.18 3.36
CA ASP A 9 -14.53 -0.48 4.65
C ASP A 9 -13.55 -1.66 4.50
N MET A 10 -13.71 -2.48 3.45
CA MET A 10 -12.75 -3.55 3.13
C MET A 10 -11.35 -2.99 2.86
N LEU A 11 -11.25 -1.91 2.09
CA LEU A 11 -9.97 -1.25 1.80
C LEU A 11 -9.30 -0.72 3.07
N LEU A 12 -10.05 -0.14 3.99
CA LEU A 12 -9.51 0.38 5.26
C LEU A 12 -9.09 -0.76 6.20
N LEU A 13 -9.87 -1.83 6.26
CA LEU A 13 -9.52 -3.02 7.03
C LEU A 13 -8.19 -3.63 6.55
N GLU A 14 -8.05 -3.80 5.23
CA GLU A 14 -6.86 -4.42 4.64
C GLU A 14 -5.61 -3.53 4.78
N LYS A 15 -5.76 -2.20 4.75
CA LYS A 15 -4.68 -1.27 5.13
C LYS A 15 -4.23 -1.48 6.58
N GLY A 16 -5.17 -1.60 7.51
CA GLY A 16 -4.86 -1.89 8.91
C GLY A 16 -4.12 -3.22 9.09
N ALA A 17 -4.50 -4.25 8.33
CA ALA A 17 -3.79 -5.52 8.31
C ALA A 17 -2.36 -5.39 7.76
N CYS A 18 -2.17 -4.66 6.66
CA CYS A 18 -0.85 -4.37 6.11
C CYS A 18 0.06 -3.66 7.14
N ASP A 19 -0.44 -2.62 7.80
CA ASP A 19 0.32 -1.87 8.80
C ASP A 19 0.74 -2.78 9.97
N LEU A 20 -0.20 -3.59 10.48
CA LEU A 20 0.06 -4.56 11.54
C LEU A 20 1.16 -5.55 11.14
N TYR A 21 1.03 -6.16 9.96
CA TYR A 21 1.99 -7.17 9.51
C TYR A 21 3.35 -6.58 9.13
N MET A 22 3.39 -5.34 8.66
CA MET A 22 4.64 -4.60 8.46
C MET A 22 5.36 -4.37 9.79
N HIS A 23 4.66 -3.84 10.81
CA HIS A 23 5.24 -3.66 12.14
C HIS A 23 5.71 -4.99 12.73
N GLY A 24 4.87 -6.03 12.66
CA GLY A 24 5.23 -7.37 13.09
C GLY A 24 6.47 -7.92 12.38
N THR A 25 6.62 -7.68 11.07
CA THR A 25 7.80 -8.11 10.32
C THR A 25 9.07 -7.39 10.79
N ILE A 26 9.00 -6.08 11.04
CA ILE A 26 10.14 -5.26 11.48
C ILE A 26 10.60 -5.64 12.89
N GLU A 27 9.64 -5.90 13.78
CA GLU A 27 9.90 -6.03 15.23
C GLU A 27 10.11 -7.49 15.69
N SER A 28 9.83 -8.47 14.82
CA SER A 28 9.99 -9.89 15.16
C SER A 28 11.45 -10.34 15.15
N ALA A 29 11.95 -10.79 16.31
CA ALA A 29 13.31 -11.32 16.46
C ALA A 29 13.48 -12.79 16.01
N GLY A 30 12.41 -13.59 16.04
CA GLY A 30 12.46 -15.01 15.69
C GLY A 30 12.21 -15.24 14.19
N SER A 31 13.09 -15.99 13.52
CA SER A 31 13.02 -16.22 12.06
C SER A 31 11.67 -16.79 11.58
N GLY A 32 11.08 -17.72 12.34
CA GLY A 32 9.76 -18.29 12.01
C GLY A 32 8.62 -17.27 12.14
N ILE A 33 8.66 -16.41 13.16
CA ILE A 33 7.64 -15.38 13.39
C ILE A 33 7.80 -14.26 12.37
N HIS A 34 9.04 -13.83 12.11
CA HIS A 34 9.38 -12.87 11.06
C HIS A 34 8.86 -13.35 9.69
N GLN A 35 9.12 -14.60 9.32
CA GLN A 35 8.65 -15.16 8.06
C GLN A 35 7.11 -15.23 7.99
N THR A 36 6.45 -15.53 9.12
CA THR A 36 4.98 -15.56 9.19
C THR A 36 4.40 -14.17 8.91
N PHE A 37 4.87 -13.13 9.61
CA PHE A 37 4.43 -11.75 9.37
C PHE A 37 4.73 -11.29 7.96
N ARG A 38 5.93 -11.59 7.43
CA ARG A 38 6.31 -11.24 6.05
C ARG A 38 5.38 -11.89 5.03
N SER A 39 5.02 -13.15 5.24
CA SER A 39 4.13 -13.89 4.33
C SER A 39 2.69 -13.37 4.39
N ALA A 40 2.22 -13.06 5.59
CA ALA A 40 0.92 -12.43 5.79
C ALA A 40 0.87 -11.04 5.14
N LEU A 41 1.90 -10.20 5.35
CA LEU A 41 2.04 -8.90 4.71
C LEU A 41 1.95 -9.00 3.17
N ASN A 42 2.71 -9.91 2.55
CA ASN A 42 2.68 -10.08 1.10
C ASN A 42 1.30 -10.49 0.59
N SER A 43 0.60 -11.35 1.32
CA SER A 43 -0.76 -11.78 0.98
C SER A 43 -1.74 -10.62 1.10
N SER A 44 -1.62 -9.81 2.16
CA SER A 44 -2.43 -8.62 2.38
C SER A 44 -2.20 -7.54 1.31
N LEU A 45 -0.96 -7.32 0.91
CA LEU A 45 -0.63 -6.40 -0.18
C LEU A 45 -1.26 -6.83 -1.51
N ALA A 46 -1.31 -8.13 -1.80
CA ALA A 46 -1.99 -8.64 -2.99
C ALA A 46 -3.51 -8.42 -2.92
N MET A 47 -4.13 -8.67 -1.77
CA MET A 47 -5.56 -8.42 -1.57
C MET A 47 -5.90 -6.93 -1.68
N GLN A 48 -5.06 -6.07 -1.09
CA GLN A 48 -5.16 -4.62 -1.17
C GLN A 48 -5.15 -4.13 -2.63
N ASP A 49 -4.26 -4.68 -3.47
CA ASP A 49 -4.18 -4.37 -4.90
C ASP A 49 -5.47 -4.77 -5.64
N ASP A 50 -5.98 -5.98 -5.39
CA ASP A 50 -7.23 -6.45 -5.98
C ASP A 50 -8.44 -5.57 -5.61
N ILE A 51 -8.54 -5.15 -4.34
CA ILE A 51 -9.59 -4.24 -3.87
C ILE A 51 -9.47 -2.90 -4.61
N TYR A 52 -8.26 -2.36 -4.68
CA TYR A 52 -7.96 -1.10 -5.38
C TYR A 52 -8.39 -1.15 -6.85
N GLN A 53 -7.98 -2.18 -7.59
CA GLN A 53 -8.31 -2.36 -9.00
C GLN A 53 -9.83 -2.45 -9.20
N LYS A 54 -10.55 -3.20 -8.35
CA LYS A 54 -12.01 -3.31 -8.42
C LYS A 54 -12.71 -1.97 -8.17
N MET A 55 -12.25 -1.21 -7.18
CA MET A 55 -12.82 0.11 -6.90
C MET A 55 -12.53 1.10 -8.04
N GLN A 56 -11.33 1.04 -8.64
CA GLN A 56 -10.96 1.85 -9.79
C GLN A 56 -11.81 1.53 -11.02
N GLN A 57 -11.99 0.24 -11.35
CA GLN A 57 -12.84 -0.21 -12.47
C GLN A 57 -14.30 0.26 -12.34
N LYS A 58 -14.79 0.42 -11.11
CA LYS A 58 -16.13 0.95 -10.82
C LYS A 58 -16.18 2.49 -10.74
N GLY A 59 -15.05 3.18 -10.95
CA GLY A 59 -14.94 4.63 -10.86
C GLY A 59 -15.05 5.18 -9.43
N TRP A 60 -14.93 4.32 -8.41
CA TRP A 60 -15.08 4.71 -7.01
C TRP A 60 -13.79 5.23 -6.37
N TYR A 61 -12.66 4.90 -6.99
CA TYR A 61 -11.33 5.36 -6.60
C TYR A 61 -10.61 5.98 -7.81
N PRO A 62 -10.83 7.27 -8.10
CA PRO A 62 -10.13 7.93 -9.18
C PRO A 62 -8.64 8.03 -8.86
N THR A 63 -7.79 7.63 -9.81
CA THR A 63 -6.34 7.78 -9.70
C THR A 63 -5.94 8.99 -10.52
N GLU A 64 -5.39 10.01 -9.88
CA GLU A 64 -4.77 11.12 -10.62
C GLU A 64 -3.44 10.64 -11.18
N GLN A 65 -3.30 10.67 -12.51
CA GLN A 65 -1.98 10.52 -13.12
C GLN A 65 -1.19 11.79 -12.86
N VAL A 66 -0.10 11.66 -12.10
CA VAL A 66 0.82 12.77 -11.86
C VAL A 66 1.60 13.05 -13.15
N GLU A 67 1.66 14.32 -13.53
CA GLU A 67 2.47 14.77 -14.67
C GLU A 67 3.93 14.34 -14.52
N GLN A 68 4.52 13.79 -15.58
CA GLN A 68 5.91 13.32 -15.58
C GLN A 68 6.90 14.39 -15.11
N THR A 69 6.67 15.66 -15.49
CA THR A 69 7.49 16.80 -15.07
C THR A 69 7.58 16.94 -13.53
N LYS A 70 6.49 16.64 -12.80
CA LYS A 70 6.49 16.67 -11.34
C LYS A 70 7.31 15.52 -10.76
N ILE A 71 7.25 14.34 -11.38
CA ILE A 71 8.08 13.18 -11.01
C ILE A 71 9.57 13.52 -11.20
N ASP A 72 9.93 14.08 -12.35
CA ASP A 72 11.32 14.43 -12.69
C ASP A 72 11.89 15.51 -11.75
N THR A 73 11.06 16.49 -11.38
CA THR A 73 11.42 17.54 -10.42
C THR A 73 11.76 16.93 -9.04
N VAL A 74 10.92 16.00 -8.55
CA VAL A 74 11.15 15.33 -7.26
C VAL A 74 12.41 14.46 -7.32
N LYS A 75 12.59 13.70 -8.40
CA LYS A 75 13.78 12.87 -8.61
C LYS A 75 15.07 13.69 -8.54
N THR A 76 15.12 14.80 -9.29
CA THR A 76 16.27 15.73 -9.31
C THR A 76 16.56 16.32 -7.92
N LYS A 77 15.51 16.69 -7.18
CA LYS A 77 15.65 17.24 -5.81
C LYS A 77 16.34 16.25 -4.86
N PHE A 78 15.97 14.97 -4.91
CA PHE A 78 16.55 13.96 -4.02
C PHE A 78 17.94 13.48 -4.47
N GLU A 79 18.21 13.43 -5.78
CA GLU A 79 19.56 13.18 -6.30
C GLU A 79 20.55 14.24 -5.78
N ASN A 80 20.16 15.52 -5.83
CA ASN A 80 20.98 16.62 -5.31
C ASN A 80 21.16 16.60 -3.79
N ALA A 81 20.15 16.11 -3.04
CA ALA A 81 20.22 15.99 -1.58
C ALA A 81 21.15 14.84 -1.11
N GLN A 82 21.36 13.80 -1.92
CA GLN A 82 22.30 12.72 -1.62
C GLN A 82 23.76 13.10 -1.88
N MET A 83 24.01 14.17 -2.66
CA MET A 83 25.36 14.65 -2.99
C MET A 83 25.90 15.69 -2.00
N GLN A 84 25.14 16.05 -0.97
CA GLN A 84 25.55 16.96 0.12
C GLN A 84 25.86 16.17 1.38
#